data_AF-A0A952Q3E2-F1
#
_entry.id   AF-A0A952Q3E2-F1
#
_cell.length_a   1.000
_cell.length_b   1.000
_cell.length_c   1.000
_cell.angle_alpha   90.00
_cell.angle_beta   90.00
_cell.angle_gamma   90.00
#
_symmetry.space_group_name_H-M   'P 1'
#
loop_
_entity.id
_entity.type
_entity.pdbx_description
1 polymer ?
#
loop_
_entity_poly.entity_id
_entity_poly.type
_entity_poly.pdbx_seq_one_letter_code
_entity_poly.pdbx_strand_id
1 'polypeptide(L)'
;MAARATEIRARYAEMETARHGRSWTDEEIALGFMGDVGDLMKLIQAKNGVRAIDDVDHKLAHELADCLWSVMTLAHAYQIDLERAFLSTMDEIEQHLNGSTST
;
A
#
# COMPACT_ATOMS: atom_id res chain seq x y z
N MET A 1 9.66 -1.53 -9.19
CA MET A 1 8.55 -0.73 -8.60
C MET A 1 9.02 0.07 -7.39
N ALA A 2 9.71 -0.55 -6.42
CA ALA A 2 10.23 0.13 -5.23
C ALA A 2 11.04 1.40 -5.51
N ALA A 3 12.02 1.37 -6.42
CA ALA A 3 12.83 2.55 -6.76
C ALA A 3 11.98 3.75 -7.25
N ARG A 4 10.92 3.48 -8.03
CA ARG A 4 9.98 4.51 -8.48
C ARG A 4 9.14 5.04 -7.33
N ALA A 5 8.72 4.18 -6.39
CA ALA A 5 7.99 4.61 -5.21
C ALA A 5 8.84 5.56 -4.34
N THR A 6 10.11 5.21 -4.12
CA THR A 6 11.08 6.05 -3.40
C THR A 6 11.33 7.38 -4.11
N GLU A 7 11.51 7.38 -5.44
CA GLU A 7 11.67 8.60 -6.23
C GLU A 7 10.47 9.55 -6.05
N ILE A 8 9.25 9.02 -6.14
CA ILE A 8 8.03 9.82 -5.94
C ILE A 8 7.92 10.29 -4.49
N ARG A 9 8.25 9.46 -3.49
CA ARG A 9 8.25 9.87 -2.08
C ARG A 9 9.22 11.03 -1.82
N ALA A 10 10.41 11.01 -2.43
CA ALA A 10 11.38 12.10 -2.31
C ALA A 10 10.81 13.43 -2.84
N ARG A 11 10.12 13.38 -3.99
CA ARG A 11 9.44 14.57 -4.55
C ARG A 11 8.31 15.09 -3.66
N TYR A 12 7.57 14.18 -3.01
CA TYR A 12 6.58 14.57 -2.00
C TYR A 12 7.24 15.23 -0.79
N ALA A 13 8.36 14.69 -0.30
CA ALA A 13 9.12 15.26 0.84
C ALA A 13 9.60 16.69 0.54
N GLU A 14 10.09 16.93 -0.68
CA GLU A 14 10.48 18.26 -1.14
C GLU A 14 9.29 19.23 -1.15
N MET A 15 8.15 18.79 -1.71
CA MET A 15 6.91 19.57 -1.76
C MET A 15 6.38 19.88 -0.35
N GLU A 16 6.33 18.89 0.54
CA GLU A 16 5.91 19.02 1.93
C GLU A 16 6.81 20.01 2.68
N THR A 17 8.12 19.89 2.52
CA THR A 17 9.10 20.82 3.12
C THR A 17 8.88 22.25 2.63
N ALA A 18 8.69 22.43 1.32
CA ALA A 18 8.44 23.75 0.76
C ALA A 18 7.11 24.38 1.24
N ARG A 19 6.08 23.56 1.45
CA ARG A 19 4.74 24.04 1.81
C ARG A 19 4.49 24.18 3.32
N HIS A 20 5.10 23.30 4.11
CA HIS A 20 4.80 23.13 5.53
C HIS A 20 6.03 23.26 6.44
N GLY A 21 7.22 23.50 5.87
CA GLY A 21 8.48 23.66 6.62
C GLY A 21 9.12 22.36 7.08
N ARG A 22 8.49 21.20 6.82
CA ARG A 22 9.03 19.86 7.05
C ARG A 22 8.36 18.84 6.14
N SER A 23 9.07 17.73 5.89
CA SER A 23 8.47 16.51 5.33
C SER A 23 7.51 15.86 6.34
N TRP A 24 6.59 15.05 5.82
CA TRP A 24 5.79 14.14 6.64
C TRP A 24 6.66 13.12 7.36
N THR A 25 6.25 12.75 8.58
CA THR A 25 6.86 11.66 9.37
C THR A 25 6.37 10.30 8.90
N ASP A 26 7.03 9.24 9.33
CA ASP A 26 6.63 7.87 9.00
C ASP A 26 5.23 7.54 9.55
N GLU A 27 4.87 8.07 10.72
CA GLU A 27 3.51 7.95 11.29
C GLU A 27 2.47 8.68 10.44
N GLU A 28 2.79 9.85 9.89
CA GLU A 28 1.89 10.59 9.00
C GLU A 28 1.70 9.86 7.67
N ILE A 29 2.75 9.22 7.15
CA ILE A 29 2.64 8.34 5.97
C ILE A 29 1.75 7.14 6.29
N ALA A 30 1.92 6.50 7.46
CA ALA A 30 1.08 5.39 7.89
C ALA A 30 -0.39 5.80 8.09
N LEU A 31 -0.65 7.02 8.55
CA LEU A 31 -2.00 7.59 8.63
C LEU A 31 -2.58 7.86 7.23
N GLY A 32 -1.76 8.35 6.29
CA GLY A 32 -2.14 8.49 4.88
C GLY A 32 -2.56 7.14 4.28
N PHE A 33 -1.75 6.10 4.50
CA PHE A 33 -2.07 4.74 4.08
C PHE A 33 -3.43 4.24 4.60
N MET A 34 -3.76 4.52 5.86
CA MET A 34 -5.08 4.16 6.40
C MET A 34 -6.22 4.84 5.64
N GLY A 35 -6.00 6.07 5.15
CA GLY A 35 -6.92 6.77 4.25
C GLY A 35 -7.13 6.00 2.95
N ASP A 36 -6.04 5.66 2.26
CA ASP A 36 -6.06 4.89 1.00
C ASP A 36 -6.78 3.55 1.18
N VAL A 37 -6.54 2.83 2.28
CA VAL A 37 -7.25 1.59 2.62
C VAL A 37 -8.76 1.84 2.75
N GLY A 38 -9.16 2.94 3.39
CA GLY A 38 -10.56 3.33 3.52
C GLY A 38 -11.23 3.58 2.16
N ASP A 39 -10.53 4.21 1.22
CA ASP A 39 -11.03 4.48 -0.13
C ASP A 39 -11.06 3.20 -0.98
N LEU A 40 -10.03 2.36 -0.89
CA LEU A 40 -10.02 1.02 -1.47
C LEU A 40 -11.24 0.19 -1.01
N MET A 41 -11.57 0.20 0.29
CA MET A 41 -12.72 -0.54 0.80
C MET A 41 -14.06 -0.04 0.23
N LYS A 42 -14.21 1.29 0.03
CA LYS A 42 -15.40 1.85 -0.61
C LYS A 42 -15.51 1.37 -2.06
N LEU A 43 -14.40 1.29 -2.79
CA LEU A 43 -14.40 0.85 -4.18
C LEU A 43 -14.62 -0.65 -4.33
N ILE A 44 -14.12 -1.48 -3.42
CA ILE A 44 -14.45 -2.90 -3.38
C ILE A 44 -15.96 -3.10 -3.16
N GLN A 45 -16.57 -2.34 -2.24
CA GLN A 45 -18.03 -2.35 -2.08
C GLN A 45 -18.76 -1.94 -3.36
N ALA A 46 -18.26 -0.93 -4.07
CA ALA A 46 -18.84 -0.51 -5.34
C ALA A 46 -18.71 -1.57 -6.42
N LYS A 47 -17.53 -2.20 -6.55
CA LYS A 47 -17.27 -3.27 -7.51
C LYS A 47 -18.18 -4.48 -7.28
N ASN A 48 -18.55 -4.72 -6.03
CA ASN A 48 -19.46 -5.77 -5.61
C ASN A 48 -20.95 -5.35 -5.60
N GLY A 49 -21.30 -4.18 -6.12
CA GLY A 49 -22.69 -3.73 -6.27
C GLY A 49 -23.38 -3.26 -4.97
N VAL A 50 -22.64 -3.07 -3.88
CA VAL A 50 -23.19 -2.62 -2.58
C VAL A 50 -23.45 -1.11 -2.57
N ARG A 51 -22.72 -0.35 -3.41
CA ARG A 51 -22.89 1.10 -3.58
C ARG A 51 -22.66 1.50 -5.04
N ALA A 52 -23.23 2.62 -5.46
CA ALA A 52 -23.00 3.17 -6.80
C ALA A 52 -21.79 4.13 -6.78
N ILE A 53 -20.76 3.81 -7.55
CA ILE A 53 -19.63 4.69 -7.85
C ILE A 53 -19.31 4.53 -9.34
N ASP A 54 -19.28 5.64 -10.07
CA ASP A 54 -18.91 5.65 -11.49
C ASP A 54 -17.42 5.35 -11.66
N ASP A 55 -17.07 4.72 -12.79
CA ASP A 55 -15.70 4.38 -13.17
C ASP A 55 -14.97 3.54 -12.12
N VAL A 56 -15.69 2.55 -11.55
CA VAL A 56 -15.20 1.76 -10.41
C VAL A 56 -13.91 1.00 -10.72
N ASP A 57 -13.74 0.50 -11.94
CA ASP A 57 -12.58 -0.33 -12.29
C ASP A 57 -11.28 0.46 -12.34
N HIS A 58 -11.31 1.63 -12.95
CA HIS A 58 -10.16 2.52 -12.99
C HIS A 58 -9.82 3.05 -11.60
N LYS A 59 -10.81 3.48 -10.83
CA LYS A 59 -10.60 3.94 -9.44
C LYS A 59 -10.07 2.82 -8.55
N LEU A 60 -10.59 1.59 -8.70
CA LEU A 60 -10.14 0.45 -7.90
C LEU A 60 -8.67 0.14 -8.18
N ALA A 61 -8.26 0.17 -9.46
CA ALA A 61 -6.86 0.00 -9.83
C ALA A 61 -5.97 1.12 -9.25
N HIS A 62 -6.48 2.35 -9.19
CA HIS A 62 -5.80 3.49 -8.57
C HIS A 62 -5.54 3.26 -7.08
N GLU A 63 -6.58 2.96 -6.29
CA GLU A 63 -6.43 2.78 -4.84
C GLU A 63 -5.59 1.55 -4.48
N LEU A 64 -5.63 0.49 -5.30
CA LEU A 64 -4.70 -0.63 -5.16
C LEU A 64 -3.24 -0.19 -5.34
N ALA A 65 -2.98 0.68 -6.32
CA ALA A 65 -1.64 1.22 -6.58
C ALA A 65 -1.19 2.18 -5.46
N ASP A 66 -2.08 3.02 -4.95
CA ASP A 66 -1.78 3.97 -3.86
C ASP A 66 -1.50 3.22 -2.54
N CYS A 67 -2.33 2.22 -2.20
CA CYS A 67 -2.06 1.32 -1.09
C CYS A 67 -0.67 0.64 -1.23
N LEU A 68 -0.34 0.15 -2.42
CA LEU A 68 0.96 -0.49 -2.66
C LEU A 68 2.12 0.52 -2.56
N TRP A 69 1.93 1.75 -3.04
CA TRP A 69 2.92 2.82 -2.92
C TRP A 69 3.19 3.20 -1.46
N SER A 70 2.15 3.30 -0.65
CA SER A 70 2.22 3.53 0.79
C SER A 70 3.03 2.42 1.50
N VAL A 71 2.75 1.15 1.20
CA VAL A 71 3.52 0.00 1.75
C VAL A 71 4.99 0.04 1.32
N MET A 72 5.28 0.29 0.03
CA MET A 72 6.66 0.40 -0.47
C MET A 72 7.43 1.56 0.18
N THR A 73 6.75 2.68 0.40
CA THR A 73 7.32 3.86 1.05
C THR A 73 7.71 3.57 2.50
N LEU A 74 6.82 2.94 3.26
CA LEU A 74 7.09 2.54 4.65
C LEU A 74 8.20 1.48 4.70
N ALA A 75 8.18 0.49 3.81
CA ALA A 75 9.25 -0.50 3.73
C ALA A 75 10.62 0.15 3.50
N HIS A 76 10.69 1.17 2.62
CA HIS A 76 11.92 1.92 2.41
C HIS A 76 12.35 2.70 3.66
N ALA A 77 11.43 3.39 4.33
CA ALA A 77 11.71 4.15 5.56
C ALA A 77 12.28 3.25 6.68
N TYR A 78 11.73 2.03 6.81
CA TYR A 78 12.17 1.05 7.80
C TYR A 78 13.26 0.09 7.31
N GLN A 79 13.83 0.31 6.12
CA GLN A 79 14.89 -0.52 5.53
C GLN A 79 14.53 -2.01 5.39
N ILE A 80 13.26 -2.28 5.11
CA ILE A 80 12.72 -3.63 4.90
C ILE A 80 12.85 -4.00 3.43
N ASP A 81 13.47 -5.14 3.16
CA ASP A 81 13.41 -5.79 1.85
C ASP A 81 12.02 -6.41 1.66
N LEU A 82 11.10 -5.61 1.12
CA LEU A 82 9.69 -5.98 0.98
C LEU A 82 9.49 -7.20 0.07
N GLU A 83 10.28 -7.33 -0.99
CA GLU A 83 10.16 -8.43 -1.94
C GLU A 83 10.55 -9.75 -1.26
N ARG A 84 11.70 -9.76 -0.57
CA ARG A 84 12.13 -10.93 0.19
C ARG A 84 11.16 -11.26 1.32
N ALA A 85 10.67 -10.26 2.05
CA ALA A 85 9.71 -10.45 3.13
C ALA A 85 8.41 -11.09 2.61
N PHE A 86 7.88 -10.58 1.49
CA PHE A 86 6.69 -11.14 0.85
C PHE A 86 6.88 -12.60 0.46
N LEU A 87 7.97 -12.94 -0.24
CA LEU A 87 8.25 -14.31 -0.67
C LEU A 87 8.38 -15.27 0.53
N SER A 88 9.13 -14.88 1.57
CA SER A 88 9.25 -15.69 2.79
C SER A 88 7.90 -15.95 3.45
N THR A 89 7.05 -14.93 3.54
CA THR A 89 5.70 -15.10 4.11
C THR A 89 4.82 -16.00 3.25
N MET A 90 4.93 -15.95 1.91
CA MET A 90 4.18 -16.86 1.03
C MET A 90 4.64 -18.31 1.19
N ASP A 91 5.96 -18.55 1.30
CA ASP A 91 6.52 -19.88 1.56
C ASP A 91 6.02 -20.45 2.90
N GLU A 92 5.96 -19.61 3.95
CA GLU A 92 5.42 -19.99 5.27
C GLU A 92 3.93 -20.35 5.19
N ILE A 93 3.14 -19.56 4.46
CA ILE A 93 1.71 -19.85 4.24
C ILE A 93 1.53 -21.16 3.48
N GLU A 94 2.30 -21.40 2.42
CA GLU A 94 2.25 -22.63 1.64
C GLU A 94 2.58 -23.86 2.50
N GLN A 95 3.64 -23.77 3.33
CA GLN A 95 3.99 -24.83 4.28
C GLN A 95 2.85 -25.11 5.27
N HIS A 96 2.20 -24.08 5.79
CA HIS A 96 1.06 -24.23 6.71
C HIS A 96 -0.14 -24.93 6.04
N LEU A 97 -0.48 -24.56 4.80
CA LEU A 97 -1.57 -25.18 4.04
C LEU A 97 -1.29 -26.65 3.70
N ASN A 98 -0.04 -26.97 3.34
CA ASN A 98 0.39 -28.33 3.03
C ASN A 98 0.55 -29.21 4.28
N GLY A 99 0.89 -28.62 5.43
CA GLY A 99 0.93 -29.32 6.71
C GLY A 99 -0.47 -29.60 7.30
N SER A 100 -1.46 -28.78 6.96
CA SER A 100 -2.85 -28.90 7.45
C SER A 100 -3.69 -29.93 6.70
N THR A 101 -3.18 -30.50 5.60
CA THR A 101 -3.86 -31.54 4.79
C THR A 101 -3.61 -32.98 5.28
N SER A 102 -2.95 -33.16 6.43
CA SER A 102 -2.79 -34.46 7.11
C SER A 102 -3.71 -34.59 8.33
N THR A 103 -5.03 -34.70 8.12
CA THR A 103 -5.98 -35.29 9.09
C THR A 103 -7.21 -35.84 8.39
#